data_AF-A0A2V1BYU0-F1
#
_entry.id   AF-A0A2V1BYU0-F1
#
_cell.length_a   1.000
_cell.length_b   1.000
_cell.length_c   1.000
_cell.angle_alpha   90.00
_cell.angle_beta   90.00
_cell.angle_gamma   90.00
#
_symmetry.space_group_name_H-M   'P 1'
#
loop_
_entity.id
_entity.type
_entity.pdbx_description
1 polymer ?
#
loop_
_entity_poly.entity_id
_entity_poly.type
_entity_poly.pdbx_seq_one_letter_code
_entity_poly.pdbx_strand_id
1 'polypeptide(L)'
;MSRIVERHITSYYHSHGTIPPFNVINMTLDGKSTTYETKPDNVVARPIKKKLHYDPNASRFIAIPGSTQLTDKLYLGRGVDRCVWKNRDCVFNRIEFDVDIEAIDREIKAREKLIAAMDGTHSIDYDDLMQRHFNVIPILAVILHRESDNEIMGILMPFGGPSLASIFESEHNSAEPPTQPKVTAITMAQIQDLARGVRELSRVGIVHGDINERNTLLRSASREPCRMMLCDLGSVAPDYQSDAVALGELLLWCSEHVSLTGAGPEKLEAAAKILQLTGKFDDALHLFDYSGM
;
A
#
# COMPACT_ATOMS: atom_id res chain seq x y z
N MET A 1 -8.81 23.53 -11.76
CA MET A 1 -8.93 24.51 -10.65
C MET A 1 -7.57 24.99 -10.14
N SER A 2 -6.57 24.10 -9.91
CA SER A 2 -5.24 24.42 -9.37
C SER A 2 -4.65 25.77 -9.80
N ARG A 3 -4.47 26.01 -11.11
CA ARG A 3 -3.91 27.28 -11.65
C ARG A 3 -4.61 28.57 -11.17
N ILE A 4 -5.87 28.52 -10.77
CA ILE A 4 -6.56 29.67 -10.18
C ILE A 4 -6.12 29.86 -8.73
N VAL A 5 -6.16 28.79 -7.93
CA VAL A 5 -5.73 28.78 -6.51
C VAL A 5 -4.25 29.17 -6.40
N GLU A 6 -3.39 28.54 -7.19
CA GLU A 6 -1.95 28.80 -7.31
C GLU A 6 -1.65 30.26 -7.70
N ARG A 7 -2.40 30.83 -8.66
CA ARG A 7 -2.29 32.24 -9.04
C ARG A 7 -2.77 33.17 -7.91
N HIS A 8 -3.84 32.84 -7.20
CA HIS A 8 -4.32 33.65 -6.07
C HIS A 8 -3.34 33.61 -4.89
N ILE A 9 -2.79 32.45 -4.56
CA ILE A 9 -1.74 32.27 -3.54
C ILE A 9 -0.48 33.06 -3.95
N THR A 10 0.01 32.87 -5.17
CA THR A 10 1.19 33.60 -5.68
C THR A 10 0.98 35.12 -5.70
N SER A 11 -0.20 35.58 -6.10
CA SER A 11 -0.55 37.02 -6.10
C SER A 11 -0.66 37.59 -4.68
N TYR A 12 -1.23 36.82 -3.73
CA TYR A 12 -1.27 37.19 -2.32
C TYR A 12 0.15 37.35 -1.76
N TYR A 13 1.04 36.38 -2.03
CA TYR A 13 2.45 36.46 -1.65
C TYR A 13 3.15 37.71 -2.20
N HIS A 14 2.98 38.01 -3.49
CA HIS A 14 3.59 39.18 -4.13
C HIS A 14 3.06 40.52 -3.58
N SER A 15 1.86 40.54 -2.98
CA SER A 15 1.23 41.76 -2.45
C SER A 15 1.40 41.94 -0.93
N HIS A 16 1.66 40.87 -0.17
CA HIS A 16 1.73 40.91 1.30
C HIS A 16 3.10 40.52 1.88
N GLY A 17 3.96 39.86 1.10
CA GLY A 17 5.32 39.46 1.53
C GLY A 17 5.40 38.36 2.59
N THR A 18 4.26 37.86 3.08
CA THR A 18 4.15 36.87 4.15
C THR A 18 3.16 35.76 3.81
N ILE A 19 3.32 34.60 4.44
CA ILE A 19 2.37 33.49 4.35
C ILE A 19 1.11 33.86 5.16
N PRO A 20 -0.11 33.79 4.60
CA PRO A 20 -1.32 34.02 5.38
C PRO A 20 -1.50 32.92 6.43
N PRO A 21 -2.11 33.21 7.59
CA PRO A 21 -2.48 32.17 8.54
C PRO A 21 -3.54 31.24 7.93
N PHE A 22 -3.43 29.96 8.21
CA PHE A 22 -4.33 28.93 7.71
C PHE A 22 -5.56 28.83 8.60
N ASN A 23 -6.73 28.66 7.98
CA ASN A 23 -7.95 28.27 8.70
C ASN A 23 -7.81 26.80 9.11
N VAL A 24 -7.91 26.52 10.41
CA VAL A 24 -7.84 25.17 10.97
C VAL A 24 -9.20 24.82 11.56
N ILE A 25 -9.68 23.64 11.18
CA ILE A 25 -10.88 23.01 11.73
C ILE A 25 -10.40 21.91 12.67
N ASN A 26 -10.56 22.09 13.98
CA ASN A 26 -10.32 21.01 14.93
C ASN A 26 -11.66 20.29 15.18
N MET A 27 -11.66 18.97 15.14
CA MET A 27 -12.81 18.14 15.55
C MET A 27 -12.40 17.20 16.69
N THR A 28 -13.34 16.88 17.58
CA THR A 28 -13.20 15.71 18.45
C THR A 28 -13.27 14.42 17.64
N LEU A 29 -12.71 13.33 18.17
CA LEU A 29 -12.65 12.03 17.47
C LEU A 29 -14.03 11.45 17.13
N ASP A 30 -15.07 11.89 17.85
CA ASP A 30 -16.47 11.52 17.67
C ASP A 30 -17.29 12.53 16.84
N GLY A 31 -16.64 13.57 16.29
CA GLY A 31 -17.26 14.61 15.46
C GLY A 31 -18.24 15.55 16.18
N LYS A 32 -18.43 15.43 17.50
CA LYS A 32 -19.47 16.19 18.23
C LYS A 32 -19.08 17.63 18.55
N SER A 33 -17.81 17.97 18.54
CA SER A 33 -17.32 19.35 18.71
C SER A 33 -16.41 19.72 17.56
N THR A 34 -16.74 20.81 16.88
CA THR A 34 -15.97 21.38 15.77
C THR A 34 -15.65 22.84 16.10
N THR A 35 -14.36 23.16 16.18
CA THR A 35 -13.88 24.54 16.40
C THR A 35 -13.10 25.06 15.21
N TYR A 36 -13.22 26.36 14.97
CA TYR A 36 -12.56 27.08 13.88
C TYR A 36 -11.60 28.10 14.48
N GLU A 37 -10.34 28.04 14.09
CA GLU A 37 -9.31 29.01 14.50
C GLU A 37 -8.34 29.26 13.33
N THR A 38 -7.58 30.35 13.40
CA THR A 38 -6.49 30.61 12.46
C THR A 38 -5.15 30.31 13.11
N LYS A 39 -4.30 29.56 12.42
CA LYS A 39 -2.93 29.23 12.88
C LYS A 39 -1.89 29.75 11.90
N PRO A 40 -0.75 30.28 12.37
CA PRO A 40 0.33 30.71 11.49
C PRO A 40 0.93 29.52 10.75
N ASP A 41 1.54 29.78 9.59
CA ASP A 41 2.12 28.75 8.71
C ASP A 41 3.02 27.77 9.47
N ASN A 42 3.94 28.25 10.30
CA ASN A 42 4.89 27.43 11.04
C ASN A 42 4.27 26.47 12.09
N VAL A 43 2.94 26.49 12.26
CA VAL A 43 2.17 25.57 13.11
C VAL A 43 1.29 24.61 12.27
N VAL A 44 1.05 24.91 10.99
CA VAL A 44 0.18 24.13 10.09
C VAL A 44 0.97 23.47 8.96
N ALA A 45 1.88 24.21 8.32
CA ALA A 45 2.98 23.62 7.60
C ALA A 45 3.79 22.77 8.58
N ARG A 46 3.83 21.47 8.30
CA ARG A 46 4.72 20.50 8.95
C ARG A 46 5.95 20.35 8.05
N PRO A 47 6.97 21.23 8.13
CA PRO A 47 8.20 21.02 7.38
C PRO A 47 8.79 19.67 7.82
N ILE A 48 9.14 18.83 6.85
CA ILE A 48 9.82 17.56 7.08
C ILE A 48 11.23 17.91 7.61
N LYS A 49 11.54 17.50 8.84
CA LYS A 49 12.78 17.81 9.56
C LYS A 49 13.74 16.63 9.60
N LYS A 50 13.21 15.41 9.67
CA LYS A 50 13.98 14.19 9.45
C LYS A 50 14.35 14.10 7.95
N LYS A 51 15.34 13.28 7.63
CA LYS A 51 15.70 12.95 6.25
C LYS A 51 16.01 11.47 6.14
N LEU A 52 15.62 10.88 5.01
CA LEU A 52 16.03 9.54 4.61
C LEU A 52 17.03 9.70 3.47
N HIS A 53 18.19 9.05 3.56
CA HIS A 53 19.24 9.15 2.55
C HIS A 53 19.47 7.82 1.85
N TYR A 54 19.67 7.88 0.54
CA TYR A 54 20.05 6.74 -0.29
C TYR A 54 21.55 6.49 -0.22
N ASP A 55 21.95 5.23 0.02
CA ASP A 55 23.33 4.78 -0.16
C ASP A 55 23.46 3.95 -1.47
N PRO A 56 24.09 4.49 -2.52
CA PRO A 56 24.26 3.80 -3.79
C PRO A 56 25.26 2.62 -3.73
N ASN A 57 25.97 2.43 -2.62
CA ASN A 57 26.92 1.32 -2.43
C ASN A 57 26.27 0.13 -1.71
N ALA A 58 25.32 0.40 -0.80
CA ALA A 58 24.67 -0.62 0.02
C ALA A 58 23.41 -1.22 -0.61
N SER A 59 22.85 -0.62 -1.67
CA SER A 59 21.51 -0.93 -2.14
C SER A 59 21.37 -1.10 -3.65
N ARG A 60 20.39 -1.92 -4.05
CA ARG A 60 20.11 -2.36 -5.43
C ARG A 60 18.93 -1.62 -6.08
N PHE A 61 18.67 -0.37 -5.68
CA PHE A 61 17.62 0.43 -6.32
C PHE A 61 18.09 1.09 -7.61
N ILE A 62 17.15 1.29 -8.52
CA ILE A 62 17.24 2.39 -9.48
C ILE A 62 16.94 3.68 -8.69
N ALA A 63 17.92 4.58 -8.59
CA ALA A 63 17.67 5.93 -8.12
C ALA A 63 17.18 6.82 -9.28
N ILE A 64 16.12 7.60 -9.05
CA ILE A 64 15.55 8.52 -10.03
C ILE A 64 15.74 9.96 -9.51
N PRO A 65 16.59 10.77 -10.16
CA PRO A 65 16.76 12.17 -9.77
C PRO A 65 15.53 13.01 -10.06
N GLY A 66 14.82 13.42 -9.00
CA GLY A 66 13.61 14.24 -9.07
C GLY A 66 12.37 13.49 -9.59
N SER A 67 11.19 13.99 -9.24
CA SER A 67 9.92 13.42 -9.71
C SER A 67 9.48 13.93 -11.10
N THR A 68 10.41 14.47 -11.90
CA THR A 68 10.18 15.02 -13.25
C THR A 68 10.07 13.96 -14.34
N GLN A 69 10.60 12.76 -14.09
CA GLN A 69 10.48 11.60 -14.99
C GLN A 69 9.13 10.86 -14.86
N LEU A 70 8.25 11.33 -13.98
CA LEU A 70 6.94 10.75 -13.69
C LEU A 70 5.85 11.64 -14.34
N THR A 71 5.18 11.13 -15.37
CA THR A 71 4.11 11.86 -16.07
C THR A 71 2.73 11.50 -15.54
N ASP A 72 1.70 12.23 -15.99
CA ASP A 72 0.29 11.86 -15.82
C ASP A 72 -0.16 11.63 -14.37
N LYS A 73 0.38 12.43 -13.45
CA LYS A 73 0.15 12.32 -12.01
C LYS A 73 -1.32 12.56 -11.64
N LEU A 74 -1.92 11.56 -11.00
CA LEU A 74 -3.27 11.57 -10.44
C LEU A 74 -3.18 11.21 -8.96
N TYR A 75 -3.42 12.18 -8.09
CA TYR A 75 -3.45 12.00 -6.64
C TYR A 75 -4.53 10.98 -6.24
N LEU A 76 -4.14 9.97 -5.45
CA LEU A 76 -5.02 8.95 -4.90
C LEU A 76 -5.37 9.22 -3.43
N GLY A 77 -4.41 9.69 -2.63
CA GLY A 77 -4.59 9.95 -1.20
C GLY A 77 -3.30 9.84 -0.39
N ARG A 78 -3.17 10.56 0.74
CA ARG A 78 -2.07 10.41 1.73
C ARG A 78 -0.66 10.33 1.11
N GLY A 79 -0.24 11.35 0.37
CA GLY A 79 1.06 11.35 -0.31
C GLY A 79 1.19 10.41 -1.54
N VAL A 80 0.17 9.61 -1.88
CA VAL A 80 0.21 8.66 -3.00
C VAL A 80 -0.35 9.26 -4.29
N ASP A 81 0.46 9.27 -5.36
CA ASP A 81 0.09 9.61 -6.73
C ASP A 81 0.15 8.38 -7.64
N ARG A 82 -0.89 8.10 -8.44
CA ARG A 82 -0.75 7.26 -9.64
C ARG A 82 -0.03 8.07 -10.71
N CYS A 83 0.88 7.47 -11.46
CA CYS A 83 1.68 8.15 -12.49
C CYS A 83 2.16 7.17 -13.56
N VAL A 84 2.73 7.69 -14.65
CA VAL A 84 3.39 6.88 -15.68
C VAL A 84 4.91 7.07 -15.60
N TRP A 85 5.66 5.97 -15.63
CA TRP A 85 7.13 5.96 -15.72
C TRP A 85 7.58 4.92 -16.74
N LYS A 86 8.42 5.31 -17.72
CA LYS A 86 8.91 4.43 -18.80
C LYS A 86 7.78 3.63 -19.49
N ASN A 87 6.63 4.29 -19.72
CA ASN A 87 5.39 3.69 -20.26
C ASN A 87 4.77 2.57 -19.41
N ARG A 88 5.13 2.46 -18.12
CA ARG A 88 4.48 1.60 -17.13
C ARG A 88 3.54 2.44 -16.25
N ASP A 89 2.40 1.86 -15.90
CA ASP A 89 1.45 2.40 -14.93
C ASP A 89 1.98 2.14 -13.50
N CYS A 90 2.15 3.20 -12.72
CA CYS A 90 2.94 3.20 -11.49
C CYS A 90 2.25 3.97 -10.36
N VAL A 91 2.69 3.70 -9.14
CA VAL A 91 2.34 4.42 -7.93
C VAL A 91 3.60 5.04 -7.35
N PHE A 92 3.58 6.36 -7.16
CA PHE A 92 4.58 7.10 -6.39
C PHE A 92 4.02 7.32 -4.99
N ASN A 93 4.59 6.62 -4.00
CA ASN A 93 4.31 6.86 -2.59
C ASN A 93 5.37 7.82 -2.04
N ARG A 94 4.96 9.02 -1.63
CA ARG A 94 5.86 10.12 -1.27
C ARG A 94 5.86 10.37 0.24
N ILE A 95 6.99 10.81 0.77
CA ILE A 95 7.09 11.36 2.12
C ILE A 95 6.38 12.72 2.14
N GLU A 96 5.33 12.85 2.94
CA GLU A 96 4.58 14.08 3.19
C GLU A 96 4.86 14.64 4.60
N PHE A 97 5.25 13.79 5.56
CA PHE A 97 5.53 14.12 6.95
C PHE A 97 6.71 13.34 7.57
N ASP A 98 7.22 13.82 8.71
CA ASP A 98 8.27 13.17 9.53
C ASP A 98 7.94 11.74 10.03
N VAL A 99 6.69 11.30 9.92
CA VAL A 99 6.25 9.95 10.31
C VAL A 99 6.39 8.95 9.17
N ASP A 100 6.22 9.38 7.92
CA ASP A 100 6.27 8.52 6.74
C ASP A 100 7.70 8.02 6.47
N ILE A 101 8.71 8.80 6.87
CA ILE A 101 10.14 8.45 6.74
C ILE A 101 10.47 7.08 7.33
N GLU A 102 9.89 6.74 8.48
CA GLU A 102 10.16 5.47 9.15
C GLU A 102 9.39 4.30 8.50
N ALA A 103 8.26 4.57 7.84
CA ALA A 103 7.57 3.57 7.03
C ALA A 103 8.33 3.29 5.73
N ILE A 104 8.69 4.35 4.98
CA ILE A 104 9.44 4.24 3.73
C ILE A 104 10.81 3.57 3.94
N ASP A 105 11.51 3.87 5.03
CA ASP A 105 12.75 3.19 5.43
C ASP A 105 12.54 1.70 5.71
N ARG A 106 11.43 1.31 6.37
CA ARG A 106 11.07 -0.09 6.59
C ARG A 106 10.69 -0.82 5.31
N GLU A 107 9.92 -0.20 4.40
CA GLU A 107 9.56 -0.77 3.10
C GLU A 107 10.82 -1.07 2.25
N ILE A 108 11.73 -0.10 2.20
CA ILE A 108 13.05 -0.21 1.55
C ILE A 108 13.85 -1.37 2.14
N LYS A 109 13.93 -1.47 3.48
CA LYS A 109 14.64 -2.56 4.18
C LYS A 109 13.97 -3.92 4.01
N ALA A 110 12.64 -3.99 3.97
CA ALA A 110 11.89 -5.21 3.72
C ALA A 110 12.20 -5.73 2.30
N ARG A 111 12.18 -4.87 1.29
CA ARG A 111 12.51 -5.23 -0.10
C ARG A 111 13.95 -5.72 -0.25
N GLU A 112 14.94 -5.00 0.28
CA GLU A 112 16.35 -5.45 0.18
C GLU A 112 16.56 -6.77 0.96
N LYS A 113 15.82 -7.01 2.04
CA LYS A 113 15.80 -8.29 2.76
C LYS A 113 15.14 -9.42 1.97
N LEU A 114 14.07 -9.15 1.19
CA LEU A 114 13.49 -10.11 0.24
C LEU A 114 14.53 -10.49 -0.82
N ILE A 115 15.25 -9.52 -1.39
CA ILE A 115 16.31 -9.79 -2.37
C ILE A 115 17.43 -10.65 -1.76
N ALA A 116 17.87 -10.34 -0.54
CA ALA A 116 18.87 -11.16 0.16
C ALA A 116 18.40 -12.60 0.44
N ALA A 117 17.09 -12.83 0.58
CA ALA A 117 16.51 -14.18 0.71
C ALA A 117 16.34 -14.92 -0.63
N MET A 118 16.42 -14.21 -1.77
CA MET A 118 16.34 -14.77 -3.13
C MET A 118 17.72 -14.91 -3.82
N ASP A 119 18.77 -14.34 -3.21
CA ASP A 119 20.15 -14.42 -3.70
C ASP A 119 20.68 -15.86 -3.65
N GLY A 120 21.15 -16.33 -4.82
CA GLY A 120 21.46 -17.73 -5.09
C GLY A 120 20.71 -18.26 -6.32
N THR A 121 19.54 -17.67 -6.63
CA THR A 121 18.78 -17.96 -7.85
C THR A 121 19.27 -17.09 -9.01
N HIS A 122 20.28 -17.56 -9.74
CA HIS A 122 20.86 -16.79 -10.85
C HIS A 122 19.87 -16.51 -11.99
N SER A 123 19.97 -15.30 -12.55
CA SER A 123 19.20 -14.74 -13.69
C SER A 123 17.68 -14.59 -13.50
N ILE A 124 17.20 -14.18 -12.32
CA ILE A 124 15.76 -13.90 -12.11
C ILE A 124 15.47 -12.40 -11.89
N ASP A 125 14.34 -11.96 -12.43
CA ASP A 125 13.70 -10.67 -12.14
C ASP A 125 13.13 -10.70 -10.71
N TYR A 126 13.75 -9.97 -9.78
CA TYR A 126 13.32 -9.94 -8.38
C TYR A 126 11.93 -9.31 -8.19
N ASP A 127 11.52 -8.37 -9.07
CA ASP A 127 10.20 -7.76 -9.00
C ASP A 127 9.12 -8.82 -9.26
N ASP A 128 9.35 -9.70 -10.24
CA ASP A 128 8.48 -10.83 -10.57
C ASP A 128 8.42 -11.89 -9.45
N LEU A 129 9.55 -12.24 -8.82
CA LEU A 129 9.56 -13.15 -7.68
C LEU A 129 8.78 -12.61 -6.48
N MET A 130 8.89 -11.31 -6.17
CA MET A 130 8.11 -10.67 -5.11
C MET A 130 6.60 -10.82 -5.35
N GLN A 131 6.14 -10.63 -6.58
CA GLN A 131 4.75 -10.77 -6.99
C GLN A 131 4.26 -12.24 -7.04
N ARG A 132 5.16 -13.20 -7.29
CA ARG A 132 4.82 -14.62 -7.46
C ARG A 132 4.97 -15.50 -6.22
N HIS A 133 5.92 -15.19 -5.35
CA HIS A 133 6.31 -16.04 -4.22
C HIS A 133 5.89 -15.46 -2.86
N PHE A 134 5.95 -14.13 -2.72
CA PHE A 134 5.59 -13.41 -1.50
C PHE A 134 4.23 -12.69 -1.62
N ASN A 135 3.65 -12.64 -2.84
CA ASN A 135 2.44 -11.87 -3.17
C ASN A 135 2.52 -10.39 -2.74
N VAL A 136 3.67 -9.74 -2.94
CA VAL A 136 3.85 -8.31 -2.61
C VAL A 136 4.09 -7.44 -3.85
N ILE A 137 3.70 -6.17 -3.76
CA ILE A 137 4.04 -5.13 -4.71
C ILE A 137 5.53 -4.75 -4.54
N PRO A 138 6.37 -4.85 -5.58
CA PRO A 138 7.79 -4.52 -5.49
C PRO A 138 8.03 -3.02 -5.64
N ILE A 139 8.99 -2.48 -4.89
CA ILE A 139 9.57 -1.17 -5.21
C ILE A 139 10.48 -1.31 -6.44
N LEU A 140 10.16 -0.56 -7.49
CA LEU A 140 10.92 -0.46 -8.75
C LEU A 140 12.12 0.50 -8.63
N ALA A 141 11.94 1.58 -7.87
CA ALA A 141 12.91 2.67 -7.76
C ALA A 141 12.69 3.53 -6.50
N VAL A 142 13.75 4.22 -6.06
CA VAL A 142 13.65 5.35 -5.12
C VAL A 142 13.66 6.67 -5.88
N ILE A 143 12.78 7.59 -5.50
CA ILE A 143 12.76 8.96 -6.04
C ILE A 143 13.62 9.84 -5.13
N LEU A 144 14.65 10.45 -5.68
CA LEU A 144 15.47 11.43 -4.96
C LEU A 144 14.88 12.84 -5.11
N HIS A 145 15.04 13.67 -4.08
CA HIS A 145 14.69 15.08 -4.09
C HIS A 145 15.55 15.85 -5.11
N ARG A 146 16.87 15.60 -5.14
CA ARG A 146 17.79 16.06 -6.19
C ARG A 146 18.81 14.96 -6.52
N GLU A 147 19.52 15.13 -7.63
CA GLU A 147 20.63 14.25 -8.01
C GLU A 147 21.83 14.36 -7.05
N SER A 148 21.95 15.48 -6.33
CA SER A 148 23.15 15.84 -5.56
C SER A 148 23.04 15.66 -4.04
N ASP A 149 21.85 15.39 -3.50
CA ASP A 149 21.61 15.32 -2.04
C ASP A 149 21.38 13.88 -1.53
N ASN A 150 21.14 12.91 -2.43
CA ASN A 150 20.72 11.54 -2.11
C ASN A 150 19.49 11.49 -1.16
N GLU A 151 18.72 12.57 -1.04
CA GLU A 151 17.59 12.64 -0.11
C GLU A 151 16.38 11.96 -0.75
N ILE A 152 15.89 10.89 -0.14
CA ILE A 152 14.74 10.13 -0.66
C ILE A 152 13.47 10.97 -0.44
N MET A 153 12.78 11.27 -1.54
CA MET A 153 11.46 11.92 -1.58
C MET A 153 10.33 10.88 -1.47
N GLY A 154 10.59 9.63 -1.87
CA GLY A 154 9.61 8.54 -1.83
C GLY A 154 10.04 7.34 -2.67
N ILE A 155 9.11 6.41 -2.88
CA ILE A 155 9.31 5.15 -3.60
C ILE A 155 8.36 5.04 -4.80
N LEU A 156 8.81 4.35 -5.85
CA LEU A 156 8.03 4.06 -7.04
C LEU A 156 7.73 2.56 -7.13
N MET A 157 6.46 2.22 -7.28
CA MET A 157 5.91 0.87 -7.34
C MET A 157 5.09 0.70 -8.64
N PRO A 158 4.82 -0.52 -9.14
CA PRO A 158 3.84 -0.72 -10.19
C PRO A 158 2.42 -0.46 -9.65
N PHE A 159 1.49 0.00 -10.49
CA PHE A 159 0.09 0.13 -10.08
C PHE A 159 -0.53 -1.27 -9.92
N GLY A 160 -0.76 -1.67 -8.66
CA GLY A 160 -1.26 -3.00 -8.29
C GLY A 160 -2.76 -3.23 -8.54
N GLY A 161 -3.48 -2.25 -9.08
CA GLY A 161 -4.95 -2.25 -9.10
C GLY A 161 -5.55 -1.58 -7.85
N PRO A 162 -6.89 -1.55 -7.72
CA PRO A 162 -7.57 -1.05 -6.54
C PRO A 162 -7.45 -2.02 -5.35
N SER A 163 -7.63 -1.49 -4.14
CA SER A 163 -7.73 -2.28 -2.91
C SER A 163 -9.11 -2.94 -2.76
N LEU A 164 -9.21 -3.97 -1.92
CA LEU A 164 -10.50 -4.61 -1.62
C LEU A 164 -11.49 -3.61 -1.01
N ALA A 165 -11.01 -2.69 -0.17
CA ALA A 165 -11.76 -1.54 0.34
C ALA A 165 -12.38 -0.72 -0.79
N SER A 166 -11.57 -0.20 -1.71
CA SER A 166 -12.05 0.67 -2.79
C SER A 166 -12.94 -0.06 -3.80
N ILE A 167 -12.73 -1.36 -4.01
CA ILE A 167 -13.63 -2.23 -4.77
C ILE A 167 -15.00 -2.27 -4.08
N PHE A 168 -15.03 -2.71 -2.82
CA PHE A 168 -16.26 -2.85 -2.02
C PHE A 168 -17.03 -1.53 -1.92
N GLU A 169 -16.34 -0.41 -1.66
CA GLU A 169 -16.91 0.93 -1.63
C GLU A 169 -17.51 1.32 -3.00
N SER A 170 -16.85 1.00 -4.11
CA SER A 170 -17.36 1.33 -5.45
C SER A 170 -18.60 0.50 -5.85
N GLU A 171 -18.66 -0.75 -5.39
CA GLU A 171 -19.80 -1.65 -5.59
C GLU A 171 -21.02 -1.17 -4.76
N HIS A 172 -20.81 -0.73 -3.52
CA HIS A 172 -21.89 -0.32 -2.61
C HIS A 172 -22.37 1.13 -2.81
N ASN A 173 -21.52 2.06 -3.28
CA ASN A 173 -21.93 3.45 -3.55
C ASN A 173 -22.53 3.66 -4.96
N SER A 174 -22.63 2.60 -5.77
CA SER A 174 -23.23 2.65 -7.10
C SER A 174 -24.76 2.77 -7.02
N ALA A 175 -25.31 3.95 -7.28
CA ALA A 175 -26.76 4.23 -7.19
C ALA A 175 -27.65 3.58 -8.28
N GLU A 176 -27.10 2.68 -9.11
CA GLU A 176 -27.86 1.88 -10.07
C GLU A 176 -28.32 0.57 -9.41
N PRO A 177 -29.59 0.14 -9.55
CA PRO A 177 -30.03 -1.14 -9.00
C PRO A 177 -29.25 -2.30 -9.64
N PRO A 178 -28.74 -3.26 -8.85
CA PRO A 178 -27.85 -4.32 -9.35
C PRO A 178 -28.60 -5.30 -10.26
N THR A 179 -28.58 -5.05 -11.57
CA THR A 179 -29.16 -5.93 -12.59
C THR A 179 -28.42 -7.27 -12.72
N GLN A 180 -27.17 -7.34 -12.24
CA GLN A 180 -26.44 -8.54 -11.87
C GLN A 180 -25.60 -8.23 -10.62
N PRO A 181 -25.23 -9.22 -9.79
CA PRO A 181 -24.32 -9.01 -8.67
C PRO A 181 -22.92 -8.66 -9.18
N LYS A 182 -22.64 -7.35 -9.30
CA LYS A 182 -21.27 -6.81 -9.30
C LYS A 182 -20.70 -6.94 -7.89
N VAL A 183 -20.40 -8.17 -7.49
CA VAL A 183 -19.57 -8.44 -6.32
C VAL A 183 -18.30 -9.04 -6.87
N THR A 184 -17.17 -8.41 -6.59
CA THR A 184 -15.89 -8.87 -7.14
C THR A 184 -15.60 -10.31 -6.73
N ALA A 185 -15.50 -11.17 -7.74
CA ALA A 185 -15.36 -12.61 -7.56
C ALA A 185 -13.92 -12.96 -7.20
N ILE A 186 -13.69 -13.32 -5.94
CA ILE A 186 -12.39 -13.81 -5.46
C ILE A 186 -12.42 -15.34 -5.47
N THR A 187 -11.37 -15.95 -6.00
CA THR A 187 -11.19 -17.40 -6.02
C THR A 187 -10.46 -17.88 -4.77
N MET A 188 -10.78 -19.09 -4.30
CA MET A 188 -10.01 -19.69 -3.21
C MET A 188 -8.52 -19.91 -3.56
N ALA A 189 -8.16 -19.96 -4.84
CA ALA A 189 -6.75 -19.99 -5.27
C ALA A 189 -6.02 -18.67 -4.97
N GLN A 190 -6.64 -17.52 -5.20
CA GLN A 190 -6.05 -16.21 -4.88
C GLN A 190 -5.86 -16.02 -3.37
N ILE A 191 -6.85 -16.46 -2.58
CA ILE A 191 -6.75 -16.49 -1.10
C ILE A 191 -5.61 -17.39 -0.64
N GLN A 192 -5.52 -18.61 -1.22
CA GLN A 192 -4.46 -19.55 -0.86
C GLN A 192 -3.07 -19.03 -1.22
N ASP A 193 -2.90 -18.41 -2.39
CA ASP A 193 -1.63 -17.82 -2.80
C ASP A 193 -1.27 -16.59 -1.96
N LEU A 194 -2.23 -15.75 -1.57
CA LEU A 194 -2.00 -14.67 -0.59
C LEU A 194 -1.50 -15.23 0.76
N ALA A 195 -2.16 -16.26 1.29
CA ALA A 195 -1.78 -16.90 2.55
C ALA A 195 -0.42 -17.61 2.47
N ARG A 196 -0.05 -18.17 1.29
CA ARG A 196 1.31 -18.66 1.01
C ARG A 196 2.32 -17.51 1.03
N GLY A 197 2.00 -16.38 0.40
CA GLY A 197 2.87 -15.19 0.37
C GLY A 197 3.21 -14.67 1.77
N VAL A 198 2.20 -14.47 2.63
CA VAL A 198 2.40 -14.05 4.03
C VAL A 198 3.23 -15.08 4.82
N ARG A 199 3.03 -16.39 4.58
CA ARG A 199 3.87 -17.43 5.17
C ARG A 199 5.35 -17.30 4.75
N GLU A 200 5.64 -17.05 3.48
CA GLU A 200 7.03 -16.89 3.04
C GLU A 200 7.65 -15.59 3.56
N LEU A 201 6.89 -14.48 3.69
CA LEU A 201 7.32 -13.27 4.40
C LEU A 201 7.76 -13.62 5.84
N SER A 202 6.91 -14.33 6.57
CA SER A 202 7.18 -14.77 7.94
C SER A 202 8.42 -15.69 8.02
N ARG A 203 8.61 -16.61 7.05
CA ARG A 203 9.77 -17.52 6.99
C ARG A 203 11.09 -16.81 6.72
N VAL A 204 11.11 -15.72 5.96
CA VAL A 204 12.30 -14.85 5.84
C VAL A 204 12.43 -13.87 7.02
N GLY A 205 11.49 -13.89 7.98
CA GLY A 205 11.46 -13.02 9.14
C GLY A 205 11.11 -11.57 8.79
N ILE A 206 10.27 -11.36 7.78
CA ILE A 206 9.61 -10.08 7.50
C ILE A 206 8.23 -10.11 8.15
N VAL A 207 7.87 -8.97 8.73
CA VAL A 207 6.54 -8.65 9.26
C VAL A 207 6.05 -7.51 8.38
N HIS A 208 4.87 -7.65 7.80
CA HIS A 208 4.23 -6.59 7.03
C HIS A 208 3.67 -5.50 7.94
N GLY A 209 3.11 -5.85 9.10
CA GLY A 209 2.68 -4.90 10.12
C GLY A 209 1.29 -4.27 9.94
N ASP A 210 0.68 -4.34 8.76
CA ASP A 210 -0.64 -3.75 8.49
C ASP A 210 -1.40 -4.50 7.37
N ILE A 211 -1.56 -5.81 7.51
CA ILE A 211 -2.38 -6.64 6.60
C ILE A 211 -3.86 -6.34 6.84
N ASN A 212 -4.52 -5.71 5.87
CA ASN A 212 -5.94 -5.34 5.95
C ASN A 212 -6.58 -5.23 4.54
N GLU A 213 -7.86 -4.86 4.46
CA GLU A 213 -8.64 -4.76 3.22
C GLU A 213 -8.25 -3.58 2.31
N ARG A 214 -7.48 -2.62 2.83
CA ARG A 214 -6.98 -1.41 2.13
C ARG A 214 -5.60 -1.63 1.53
N ASN A 215 -4.77 -2.39 2.23
CA ASN A 215 -3.40 -2.74 1.86
C ASN A 215 -3.34 -4.03 1.02
N THR A 216 -4.47 -4.72 0.86
CA THR A 216 -4.65 -5.83 -0.10
C THR A 216 -5.23 -5.31 -1.42
N LEU A 217 -4.46 -5.43 -2.50
CA LEU A 217 -4.81 -5.02 -3.86
C LEU A 217 -5.24 -6.21 -4.73
N LEU A 218 -6.17 -5.98 -5.65
CA LEU A 218 -6.58 -6.97 -6.65
C LEU A 218 -6.05 -6.60 -8.05
N ARG A 219 -4.90 -7.19 -8.40
CA ARG A 219 -4.22 -6.96 -9.68
C ARG A 219 -4.85 -7.80 -10.79
N SER A 220 -5.72 -7.17 -11.57
CA SER A 220 -6.14 -7.68 -12.88
C SER A 220 -5.22 -7.11 -13.97
N ALA A 221 -4.32 -7.94 -14.51
CA ALA A 221 -3.49 -7.61 -15.67
C ALA A 221 -3.98 -8.39 -16.90
N SER A 222 -4.07 -7.75 -18.06
CA SER A 222 -4.76 -8.27 -19.27
C SER A 222 -4.13 -9.52 -19.92
N ARG A 223 -3.07 -10.08 -19.32
CA ARG A 223 -2.35 -11.28 -19.78
C ARG A 223 -1.95 -12.24 -18.65
N GLU A 224 -2.33 -11.95 -17.41
CA GLU A 224 -1.96 -12.74 -16.23
C GLU A 224 -3.24 -13.15 -15.47
N PRO A 225 -3.26 -14.28 -14.76
CA PRO A 225 -4.35 -14.56 -13.83
C PRO A 225 -4.42 -13.43 -12.78
N CYS A 226 -5.63 -13.00 -12.46
CA CYS A 226 -5.86 -11.96 -11.47
C CYS A 226 -5.31 -12.40 -10.09
N ARG A 227 -4.60 -11.53 -9.38
CA ARG A 227 -3.92 -11.86 -8.10
C ARG A 227 -4.29 -10.91 -6.98
N MET A 228 -4.46 -11.45 -5.77
CA MET A 228 -4.39 -10.66 -4.54
C MET A 228 -2.93 -10.46 -4.16
N MET A 229 -2.56 -9.22 -3.86
CA MET A 229 -1.20 -8.85 -3.41
C MET A 229 -1.24 -7.79 -2.33
N LEU A 230 -0.16 -7.69 -1.55
CA LEU A 230 0.01 -6.78 -0.44
C LEU A 230 0.92 -5.60 -0.81
N CYS A 231 0.70 -4.45 -0.18
CA CYS A 231 1.53 -3.25 -0.27
C CYS A 231 1.56 -2.52 1.09
N ASP A 232 2.52 -1.61 1.28
CA ASP A 232 2.75 -0.91 2.56
C ASP A 232 3.31 -1.84 3.66
N LEU A 233 4.36 -2.60 3.31
CA LEU A 233 5.17 -3.37 4.27
C LEU A 233 6.00 -2.46 5.20
N GLY A 234 6.01 -1.16 4.94
CA GLY A 234 6.58 -0.14 5.80
C GLY A 234 5.73 0.18 7.02
N SER A 235 4.41 0.03 6.97
CA SER A 235 3.50 0.46 8.05
C SER A 235 3.25 -0.62 9.08
N VAL A 236 3.20 -0.23 10.36
CA VAL A 236 2.77 -1.10 11.46
C VAL A 236 1.57 -0.44 12.13
N ALA A 237 0.43 -1.13 12.15
CA ALA A 237 -0.80 -0.62 12.74
C ALA A 237 -0.66 -0.44 14.27
N PRO A 238 -1.39 0.50 14.89
CA PRO A 238 -1.62 0.50 16.32
C PRO A 238 -2.21 -0.86 16.77
N ASP A 239 -1.77 -1.35 17.92
CA ASP A 239 -2.23 -2.61 18.53
C ASP A 239 -2.06 -3.88 17.66
N TYR A 240 -1.20 -3.84 16.63
CA TYR A 240 -0.94 -4.97 15.73
C TYR A 240 -0.35 -6.19 16.47
N GLN A 241 -1.00 -7.34 16.32
CA GLN A 241 -0.62 -8.57 17.01
C GLN A 241 0.35 -9.42 16.19
N SER A 242 -0.03 -9.82 14.98
CA SER A 242 0.81 -10.58 14.05
C SER A 242 0.20 -10.67 12.66
N ASP A 243 1.03 -10.99 11.67
CA ASP A 243 0.62 -11.22 10.28
C ASP A 243 -0.19 -12.51 10.07
N ALA A 244 -0.24 -13.40 11.06
CA ALA A 244 -1.22 -14.50 11.07
C ALA A 244 -2.59 -14.01 11.55
N VAL A 245 -2.67 -13.30 12.68
CA VAL A 245 -3.94 -12.77 13.22
C VAL A 245 -4.62 -11.84 12.21
N ALA A 246 -3.87 -10.87 11.67
CA ALA A 246 -4.39 -9.89 10.72
C ALA A 246 -4.78 -10.52 9.36
N LEU A 247 -4.03 -11.52 8.88
CA LEU A 247 -4.46 -12.32 7.74
C LEU A 247 -5.78 -13.04 8.06
N GLY A 248 -5.92 -13.65 9.23
CA GLY A 248 -7.16 -14.31 9.64
C GLY A 248 -8.37 -13.35 9.71
N GLU A 249 -8.17 -12.12 10.18
CA GLU A 249 -9.18 -11.06 10.16
C GLU A 249 -9.57 -10.67 8.72
N LEU A 250 -8.60 -10.52 7.82
CA LEU A 250 -8.82 -10.30 6.38
C LEU A 250 -9.56 -11.48 5.72
N LEU A 251 -9.27 -12.73 6.11
CA LEU A 251 -9.98 -13.91 5.61
C LEU A 251 -11.46 -13.88 6.02
N LEU A 252 -11.77 -13.51 7.27
CA LEU A 252 -13.16 -13.34 7.73
C LEU A 252 -13.86 -12.21 6.98
N TRP A 253 -13.20 -11.06 6.83
CA TRP A 253 -13.71 -9.94 6.04
C TRP A 253 -14.05 -10.38 4.61
N CYS A 254 -13.21 -11.20 3.97
CA CYS A 254 -13.49 -11.76 2.65
C CYS A 254 -14.71 -12.70 2.63
N SER A 255 -14.95 -13.53 3.65
CA SER A 255 -16.19 -14.36 3.70
C SER A 255 -17.48 -13.53 3.85
N GLU A 256 -17.39 -12.32 4.40
CA GLU A 256 -18.54 -11.44 4.63
C GLU A 256 -18.79 -10.46 3.47
N HIS A 257 -17.73 -9.98 2.80
CA HIS A 257 -17.79 -8.80 1.92
C HIS A 257 -17.48 -9.05 0.43
N VAL A 258 -17.01 -10.25 0.03
CA VAL A 258 -16.75 -10.57 -1.40
C VAL A 258 -17.42 -11.88 -1.83
N SER A 259 -17.59 -12.07 -3.15
CA SER A 259 -18.13 -13.31 -3.71
C SER A 259 -17.04 -14.36 -3.87
N LEU A 260 -16.97 -15.30 -2.93
CA LEU A 260 -16.04 -16.41 -2.99
C LEU A 260 -16.46 -17.42 -4.08
N THR A 261 -15.48 -17.84 -4.88
CA THR A 261 -15.64 -18.84 -5.94
C THR A 261 -14.71 -20.03 -5.70
N GLY A 262 -15.27 -21.24 -5.76
CA GLY A 262 -14.60 -22.48 -5.36
C GLY A 262 -15.26 -23.09 -4.11
N ALA A 263 -14.46 -23.44 -3.11
CA ALA A 263 -14.96 -24.01 -1.86
C ALA A 263 -15.64 -22.95 -0.97
N GLY A 264 -16.57 -23.41 -0.12
CA GLY A 264 -17.45 -22.54 0.69
C GLY A 264 -16.75 -21.80 1.85
N PRO A 265 -17.42 -20.76 2.40
CA PRO A 265 -16.86 -19.86 3.41
C PRO A 265 -16.45 -20.55 4.72
N GLU A 266 -17.05 -21.69 5.06
CA GLU A 266 -16.70 -22.52 6.23
C GLU A 266 -15.19 -22.83 6.30
N LYS A 267 -14.56 -23.10 5.14
CA LYS A 267 -13.10 -23.32 5.07
C LYS A 267 -12.30 -22.05 5.38
N LEU A 268 -12.80 -20.90 4.95
CA LEU A 268 -12.15 -19.61 5.12
C LEU A 268 -12.21 -19.19 6.59
N GLU A 269 -13.37 -19.34 7.23
CA GLU A 269 -13.54 -19.22 8.68
C GLU A 269 -12.63 -20.17 9.47
N ALA A 270 -12.55 -21.44 9.06
CA ALA A 270 -11.72 -22.43 9.76
C ALA A 270 -10.23 -22.08 9.65
N ALA A 271 -9.76 -21.64 8.47
CA ALA A 271 -8.39 -21.16 8.28
C ALA A 271 -8.11 -19.89 9.11
N ALA A 272 -9.03 -18.93 9.12
CA ALA A 272 -8.94 -17.72 9.95
C ALA A 272 -8.79 -18.07 11.45
N LYS A 273 -9.64 -18.97 11.96
CA LYS A 273 -9.60 -19.43 13.36
C LYS A 273 -8.28 -20.12 13.71
N ILE A 274 -7.68 -20.91 12.80
CA ILE A 274 -6.33 -21.49 13.00
C ILE A 274 -5.28 -20.39 13.06
N LEU A 275 -5.28 -19.45 12.12
CA LEU A 275 -4.31 -18.35 12.07
C LEU A 275 -4.38 -17.48 13.33
N GLN A 276 -5.58 -17.07 13.74
CA GLN A 276 -5.81 -16.22 14.92
C GLN A 276 -5.45 -16.90 16.25
N LEU A 277 -5.77 -18.19 16.41
CA LEU A 277 -5.54 -18.92 17.67
C LEU A 277 -4.15 -19.54 17.81
N THR A 278 -3.43 -19.76 16.70
CA THR A 278 -2.18 -20.55 16.73
C THR A 278 -0.99 -19.93 15.98
N GLY A 279 -1.22 -18.92 15.13
CA GLY A 279 -0.19 -18.34 14.27
C GLY A 279 0.30 -19.25 13.13
N LYS A 280 -0.27 -20.46 12.97
CA LYS A 280 0.25 -21.47 12.05
C LYS A 280 -0.31 -21.36 10.63
N PHE A 281 0.45 -20.77 9.73
CA PHE A 281 0.11 -20.72 8.31
C PHE A 281 -0.04 -22.09 7.65
N ASP A 282 0.85 -23.05 7.93
CA ASP A 282 0.84 -24.36 7.26
C ASP A 282 -0.42 -25.19 7.64
N ASP A 283 -0.79 -25.24 8.93
CA ASP A 283 -2.04 -25.87 9.39
C ASP A 283 -3.29 -25.22 8.73
N ALA A 284 -3.29 -23.91 8.54
CA ALA A 284 -4.39 -23.18 7.89
C ALA A 284 -4.45 -23.43 6.37
N LEU A 285 -3.31 -23.43 5.69
CA LEU A 285 -3.20 -23.66 4.24
C LEU A 285 -3.69 -25.04 3.81
N HIS A 286 -3.48 -26.07 4.65
CA HIS A 286 -3.95 -27.42 4.40
C HIS A 286 -5.47 -27.52 4.22
N LEU A 287 -6.27 -26.65 4.86
CA LEU A 287 -7.73 -26.64 4.68
C LEU A 287 -8.14 -26.30 3.24
N PHE A 288 -7.34 -25.46 2.55
CA PHE A 288 -7.57 -25.12 1.15
C PHE A 288 -7.19 -26.27 0.21
N ASP A 289 -6.08 -26.96 0.48
CA ASP A 289 -5.59 -28.09 -0.31
C ASP A 289 -6.53 -29.32 -0.32
N TYR A 290 -7.38 -29.50 0.72
CA TYR A 290 -8.39 -30.57 0.78
C TYR A 290 -9.56 -30.36 -0.19
N SER A 291 -9.28 -30.46 -1.49
CA SER A 291 -10.26 -30.32 -2.59
C SER A 291 -10.44 -31.65 -3.33
N GLY A 292 -10.69 -32.74 -2.60
CA GLY A 292 -10.97 -34.06 -3.19
C GLY A 292 -10.92 -35.26 -2.24
N MET A 293 -11.98 -35.48 -1.47
CA MET A 293 -12.55 -36.79 -1.14
C MET A 293 -14.07 -36.66 -1.08
#